data_AF-A0A8T5AUW9-F1
#
_entry.id   AF-A0A8T5AUW9-F1
#
_cell.length_a   1.000
_cell.length_b   1.000
_cell.length_c   1.000
_cell.angle_alpha   90.00
_cell.angle_beta   90.00
_cell.angle_gamma   90.00
#
_symmetry.space_group_name_H-M   'P 1'
#
loop_
_entity.id
_entity.type
_entity.pdbx_description
1 polymer ?
#
loop_
_entity_poly.entity_id
_entity_poly.type
_entity_poly.pdbx_seq_one_letter_code
_entity_poly.pdbx_strand_id
1 'polypeptide(L)'
;DRYTQPSFAWVVYLDGERLLGETEIIEVNGVEAKALTMEAEAIATAAHAVYKEHIYLLTDYYVIKEWINSKTLKLAGELNVKEAVQISLELNKRIEEGRAEAPIKLNQAEIAKVLVKKFARDPNFRATSINIPKIIARKRSMQQLIQRIKRRSY
;
A
#
# COMPACT_ATOMS: atom_id res chain seq x y z
N ASP A 1 5.27 4.81 -11.09
CA ASP A 1 3.96 5.08 -10.48
C ASP A 1 3.89 4.69 -9.00
N ARG A 2 4.36 3.48 -8.61
CA ARG A 2 4.26 2.97 -7.21
C ARG A 2 4.82 3.92 -6.14
N TYR A 3 5.86 4.70 -6.47
CA TYR A 3 6.59 5.56 -5.52
C TYR A 3 6.45 7.07 -5.79
N THR A 4 6.31 7.48 -7.06
CA THR A 4 6.29 8.91 -7.43
C THR A 4 4.94 9.58 -7.21
N GLN A 5 3.84 8.87 -7.38
CA GLN A 5 2.50 9.36 -7.04
C GLN A 5 1.65 8.21 -6.50
N PRO A 6 1.87 7.79 -5.23
CA PRO A 6 1.12 6.69 -4.62
C PRO A 6 -0.37 7.05 -4.48
N SER A 7 -1.10 6.85 -5.57
CA SER A 7 -2.49 7.22 -5.68
C SER A 7 -3.33 6.15 -6.36
N PHE A 8 -4.62 6.12 -6.03
CA PHE A 8 -5.63 5.40 -6.77
C PHE A 8 -6.74 6.39 -7.08
N ALA A 9 -7.22 6.42 -8.34
CA ALA A 9 -8.29 7.34 -8.71
C ALA A 9 -8.02 8.79 -8.22
N TRP A 10 -6.79 9.29 -8.38
CA TRP A 10 -6.38 10.63 -7.93
C TRP A 10 -6.55 10.89 -6.42
N VAL A 11 -6.67 9.82 -5.62
CA VAL A 11 -6.64 9.84 -4.15
C VAL A 11 -5.27 9.34 -3.70
N VAL A 12 -4.53 10.18 -3.00
CA VAL A 12 -3.19 9.88 -2.50
C VAL A 12 -3.32 9.04 -1.24
N TYR A 13 -2.78 7.81 -1.25
CA TYR A 13 -2.85 6.87 -0.11
C TYR A 13 -1.55 6.77 0.70
N LEU A 14 -0.45 7.29 0.15
CA LEU A 14 0.85 7.32 0.79
C LEU A 14 1.59 8.59 0.34
N ASP A 15 2.25 9.27 1.27
CA ASP A 15 3.07 10.44 0.98
C ASP A 15 4.35 10.02 0.25
N GLY A 16 4.34 10.18 -1.07
CA GLY A 16 5.46 9.78 -1.93
C GLY A 16 6.70 10.64 -1.76
N GLU A 17 6.56 11.92 -1.45
CA GLU A 17 7.71 12.82 -1.26
C GLU A 17 8.47 12.44 0.01
N ARG A 18 7.75 12.26 1.12
CA ARG A 18 8.33 11.80 2.38
C ARG A 18 8.97 10.41 2.24
N LEU A 19 8.32 9.51 1.49
CA LEU A 19 8.82 8.17 1.19
C LEU A 19 10.13 8.21 0.37
N LEU A 20 10.20 9.05 -0.68
CA LEU A 20 11.39 9.21 -1.52
C LEU A 20 12.55 9.90 -0.80
N GLY A 21 12.33 10.45 0.39
CA GLY A 21 13.39 10.87 1.30
C GLY A 21 14.12 9.70 1.99
N GLU A 22 13.48 8.53 2.08
CA GLU A 22 14.03 7.31 2.71
C GLU A 22 14.78 6.47 1.68
N THR A 23 15.96 6.92 1.30
CA THR A 23 16.76 6.30 0.24
C THR A 23 18.18 6.00 0.66
N GLU A 24 18.76 4.98 0.06
CA GLU A 24 20.15 4.56 0.21
C GLU A 24 20.83 4.38 -1.15
N ILE A 25 22.16 4.35 -1.16
CA ILE A 25 22.96 4.00 -2.33
C ILE A 25 23.22 2.50 -2.26
N ILE A 26 22.85 1.78 -3.32
CA ILE A 26 23.10 0.36 -3.48
C ILE A 26 23.97 0.12 -4.71
N GLU A 27 24.74 -0.96 -4.71
CA GLU A 27 25.45 -1.42 -5.90
C GLU A 27 24.59 -2.43 -6.66
N VAL A 28 24.35 -2.17 -7.95
CA VAL A 28 23.65 -3.08 -8.85
C VAL A 28 24.55 -3.33 -10.05
N ASN A 29 25.11 -4.53 -10.15
CA ASN A 29 26.02 -4.93 -11.23
C ASN A 29 27.22 -3.98 -11.42
N GLY A 30 27.86 -3.55 -10.32
CA GLY A 30 28.99 -2.62 -10.37
C GLY A 30 28.60 -1.15 -10.61
N VAL A 31 27.31 -0.82 -10.61
CA VAL A 31 26.80 0.55 -10.77
C VAL A 31 26.10 1.00 -9.49
N GLU A 32 26.52 2.15 -8.96
CA GLU A 32 25.81 2.78 -7.85
C GLU A 32 24.44 3.31 -8.29
N ALA A 33 23.40 2.87 -7.59
CA ALA A 33 22.03 3.28 -7.84
C ALA A 33 21.37 3.76 -6.53
N LYS A 34 20.51 4.77 -6.65
CA LYS A 34 19.70 5.24 -5.53
C LYS A 34 18.44 4.37 -5.41
N ALA A 35 18.27 3.69 -4.28
CA ALA A 35 17.12 2.85 -3.98
C ALA A 35 16.39 3.35 -2.72
N LEU A 36 15.15 2.93 -2.53
CA LEU A 36 14.47 3.08 -1.24
C LEU A 36 15.15 2.19 -0.21
N THR A 37 15.15 2.63 1.06
CA THR A 37 15.53 1.75 2.17
C THR A 37 14.56 0.57 2.25
N MET A 38 15.03 -0.55 2.82
CA MET A 38 14.19 -1.73 3.04
C MET A 38 12.89 -1.40 3.80
N GLU A 39 12.96 -0.52 4.80
CA GLU A 39 11.79 -0.10 5.57
C GLU A 39 10.78 0.69 4.72
N ALA A 40 11.26 1.58 3.87
CA ALA A 40 10.40 2.34 2.96
C ALA A 40 9.74 1.43 1.92
N GLU A 41 10.48 0.45 1.40
CA GLU A 41 9.95 -0.52 0.44
C GLU A 41 8.89 -1.44 1.07
N ALA A 42 9.10 -1.87 2.31
CA ALA A 42 8.10 -2.62 3.08
C ALA A 42 6.81 -1.79 3.27
N ILE A 43 6.94 -0.50 3.60
CA ILE A 43 5.78 0.39 3.75
C ILE A 43 5.05 0.59 2.43
N ALA A 44 5.78 0.88 1.35
CA ALA A 44 5.20 1.06 0.03
C ALA A 44 4.44 -0.20 -0.41
N THR A 45 5.01 -1.37 -0.13
CA THR A 45 4.41 -2.68 -0.42
C THR A 45 3.11 -2.90 0.37
N ALA A 46 3.13 -2.73 1.70
CA ALA A 46 1.94 -2.85 2.53
C ALA A 46 0.83 -1.86 2.10
N ALA A 47 1.18 -0.60 1.91
CA ALA A 47 0.24 0.44 1.52
C ALA A 47 -0.38 0.16 0.14
N HIS A 48 0.42 -0.32 -0.80
CA HIS A 48 -0.06 -0.67 -2.14
C HIS A 48 -1.05 -1.83 -2.12
N ALA A 49 -0.70 -2.92 -1.44
CA ALA A 49 -1.56 -4.10 -1.32
C ALA A 49 -2.88 -3.76 -0.61
N VAL A 50 -2.83 -3.01 0.49
CA VAL A 50 -4.00 -2.72 1.33
C VAL A 50 -4.88 -1.58 0.82
N TYR A 51 -4.31 -0.48 0.33
CA TYR A 51 -5.10 0.71 -0.03
C TYR A 51 -5.40 0.83 -1.53
N LYS A 52 -4.57 0.27 -2.41
CA LYS A 52 -4.75 0.40 -3.86
C LYS A 52 -5.35 -0.84 -4.49
N GLU A 53 -4.75 -2.01 -4.22
CA GLU A 53 -5.03 -3.22 -5.00
C GLU A 53 -5.98 -4.18 -4.29
N HIS A 54 -6.11 -4.08 -2.96
CA HIS A 54 -7.04 -4.89 -2.17
C HIS A 54 -6.77 -6.40 -2.28
N ILE A 55 -5.54 -6.76 -2.64
CA ILE A 55 -5.05 -8.12 -2.85
C ILE A 55 -3.64 -8.17 -2.26
N TYR A 56 -3.35 -9.20 -1.48
CA TYR A 56 -2.06 -9.45 -0.85
C TYR A 56 -1.37 -10.63 -1.54
N LEU A 57 -0.23 -10.37 -2.18
CA LEU A 57 0.50 -11.34 -2.99
C LEU A 57 1.57 -12.08 -2.19
N LEU A 58 2.06 -13.18 -2.77
CA LEU A 58 3.21 -13.91 -2.22
C LEU A 58 4.48 -13.04 -2.20
N THR A 59 4.65 -12.16 -3.18
CA THR A 59 5.75 -11.18 -3.18
C THR A 59 5.63 -10.20 -2.03
N ASP A 60 4.40 -9.75 -1.71
CA ASP A 60 4.16 -8.86 -0.58
C ASP A 60 4.47 -9.56 0.75
N TYR A 61 4.12 -10.85 0.86
CA TYR A 61 4.46 -11.69 2.01
C TYR A 61 5.97 -11.67 2.29
N TYR A 62 6.81 -11.96 1.29
CA TYR A 62 8.26 -12.03 1.48
C TYR A 62 8.86 -10.67 1.82
N VAL A 63 8.46 -9.60 1.12
CA VAL A 63 8.92 -8.24 1.43
C VAL A 63 8.60 -7.88 2.88
N ILE A 64 7.36 -8.14 3.31
CA ILE A 64 6.91 -7.78 4.65
C ILE A 64 7.57 -8.64 5.71
N LYS A 65 7.77 -9.94 5.44
CA LYS A 65 8.42 -10.86 6.37
C LYS A 65 9.88 -10.47 6.61
N GLU A 66 10.61 -10.18 5.55
CA GLU A 66 12.05 -9.97 5.64
C GLU A 66 12.40 -8.54 6.09
N TRP A 67 11.60 -7.53 5.72
CA TRP A 67 12.01 -6.12 5.85
C TRP A 67 11.24 -5.32 6.91
N ILE A 68 10.26 -5.90 7.61
CA ILE A 68 9.65 -5.22 8.76
C ILE A 68 10.58 -5.26 9.98
N ASN A 69 10.83 -4.08 10.54
CA ASN A 69 11.49 -3.91 11.82
C ASN A 69 10.89 -2.72 12.61
N SER A 70 11.49 -2.36 13.74
CA SER A 70 11.04 -1.26 14.58
C SER A 70 11.08 0.12 13.88
N LYS A 71 12.04 0.34 12.98
CA LYS A 71 12.11 1.55 12.15
C LYS A 71 10.95 1.59 11.15
N THR A 72 10.59 0.46 10.55
CA THR A 72 9.41 0.35 9.66
C THR A 72 8.13 0.79 10.37
N LEU A 73 7.93 0.36 11.63
CA LEU A 73 6.75 0.74 12.42
C LEU A 73 6.71 2.23 12.77
N LYS A 74 7.88 2.82 13.05
CA LYS A 74 8.00 4.26 13.29
C LYS A 74 7.65 5.06 12.02
N LEU A 75 8.28 4.72 10.90
CA LEU A 75 8.07 5.37 9.61
C LEU A 75 6.64 5.20 9.10
N ALA A 76 6.00 4.04 9.33
CA ALA A 76 4.60 3.83 9.01
C ALA A 76 3.66 4.77 9.80
N GLY A 77 4.07 5.20 10.99
CA GLY A 77 3.37 6.23 11.76
C GLY A 77 3.48 7.62 11.17
N GLU A 78 4.69 8.01 10.79
CA GLU A 78 4.96 9.29 10.14
C GLU A 78 4.17 9.40 8.82
N LEU A 79 4.07 8.29 8.08
CA LEU A 79 3.37 8.20 6.80
C LEU A 79 1.86 7.90 6.91
N ASN A 80 1.29 7.83 8.11
CA ASN A 80 -0.13 7.50 8.36
C ASN A 80 -0.59 6.17 7.74
N VAL A 81 0.27 5.16 7.69
CA VAL A 81 -0.01 3.85 7.06
C VAL A 81 0.15 2.66 8.01
N LYS A 82 0.12 2.91 9.33
CA LYS A 82 0.21 1.86 10.36
C LYS A 82 -0.80 0.73 10.16
N GLU A 83 -2.04 1.06 9.81
CA GLU A 83 -3.10 0.08 9.59
C GLU A 83 -2.78 -0.90 8.46
N ALA A 84 -2.19 -0.42 7.36
CA ALA A 84 -1.79 -1.27 6.25
C ALA A 84 -0.67 -2.25 6.64
N VAL A 85 0.31 -1.76 7.41
CA VAL A 85 1.39 -2.60 7.95
C VAL A 85 0.85 -3.65 8.92
N GLN A 86 -0.06 -3.27 9.82
CA GLN A 86 -0.69 -4.20 10.77
C GLN A 86 -1.50 -5.30 10.06
N ILE A 87 -2.28 -4.93 9.03
CA ILE A 87 -3.02 -5.91 8.22
C ILE A 87 -2.06 -6.86 7.51
N SER A 88 -0.98 -6.34 6.94
CA SER A 88 0.02 -7.18 6.25
C SER A 88 0.70 -8.18 7.20
N LEU A 89 1.04 -7.75 8.42
CA LEU A 89 1.59 -8.63 9.47
C LEU A 89 0.60 -9.74 9.88
N GLU A 90 -0.68 -9.40 10.04
CA GLU A 90 -1.72 -10.38 10.35
C GLU A 90 -1.92 -11.38 9.21
N LEU A 91 -1.83 -10.93 7.95
CA LEU A 91 -1.89 -11.81 6.79
C LEU A 91 -0.68 -12.75 6.71
N ASN A 92 0.53 -12.24 6.98
CA ASN A 92 1.74 -13.07 7.06
C ASN A 92 1.60 -14.17 8.11
N LYS A 93 1.10 -13.81 9.29
CA LYS A 93 0.86 -14.78 10.36
C LYS A 93 -0.13 -15.87 9.93
N ARG A 94 -1.21 -15.51 9.23
CA ARG A 94 -2.18 -16.50 8.72
C ARG A 94 -1.57 -17.44 7.68
N ILE A 95 -0.67 -16.95 6.84
CA ILE A 95 0.05 -17.78 5.87
C ILE A 95 0.99 -18.74 6.60
N GLU A 96 1.76 -18.24 7.57
CA GLU A 96 2.70 -19.04 8.37
C GLU A 96 2.01 -20.13 9.19
N GLU A 97 0.81 -19.84 9.70
CA GLU A 97 -0.01 -20.80 10.43
C GLU A 97 -0.79 -21.77 9.51
N GLY A 98 -0.61 -21.68 8.19
CA GLY A 98 -1.31 -22.52 7.20
C GLY A 98 -2.82 -22.25 7.12
N ARG A 99 -3.29 -21.09 7.59
CA ARG A 99 -4.71 -20.69 7.60
C ARG A 99 -5.11 -19.91 6.34
N ALA A 100 -4.14 -19.49 5.53
CA ALA A 100 -4.37 -18.78 4.28
C ALA A 100 -3.25 -19.07 3.28
N GLU A 101 -3.56 -18.98 1.99
CA GLU A 101 -2.59 -19.09 0.90
C GLU A 101 -2.68 -17.83 0.03
N ALA A 102 -1.53 -17.34 -0.43
CA ALA A 102 -1.47 -16.20 -1.34
C ALA A 102 -1.77 -16.63 -2.79
N PRO A 103 -2.43 -15.79 -3.61
CA PRO A 103 -2.86 -14.42 -3.31
C PRO A 103 -4.15 -14.36 -2.45
N ILE A 104 -4.16 -13.46 -1.46
CA ILE A 104 -5.30 -13.25 -0.57
C ILE A 104 -6.06 -12.01 -1.00
N LYS A 105 -7.35 -12.17 -1.35
CA LYS A 105 -8.23 -11.03 -1.59
C LYS A 105 -8.77 -10.49 -0.28
N LEU A 106 -8.56 -9.19 -0.04
CA LEU A 106 -9.00 -8.56 1.20
C LEU A 106 -10.51 -8.37 1.22
N ASN A 107 -11.10 -8.53 2.41
CA ASN A 107 -12.53 -8.33 2.61
C ASN A 107 -12.88 -6.85 2.40
N GLN A 108 -13.86 -6.58 1.53
CA GLN A 108 -14.27 -5.22 1.19
C GLN A 108 -14.83 -4.44 2.38
N ALA A 109 -15.48 -5.11 3.34
CA ALA A 109 -15.95 -4.48 4.57
C ALA A 109 -14.80 -4.04 5.48
N GLU A 110 -13.72 -4.83 5.53
CA GLU A 110 -12.51 -4.48 6.29
C GLU A 110 -11.78 -3.31 5.62
N ILE A 111 -11.64 -3.35 4.29
CA ILE A 111 -11.06 -2.26 3.50
C ILE A 111 -11.85 -0.96 3.71
N ALA A 112 -13.17 -1.00 3.65
CA ALA A 112 -13.99 0.18 3.88
C ALA A 112 -13.71 0.80 5.26
N LYS A 113 -13.63 -0.03 6.32
CA LYS A 113 -13.27 0.44 7.67
C LYS A 113 -11.87 1.08 7.70
N VAL A 114 -10.91 0.48 7.01
CA VAL A 114 -9.53 0.97 6.92
C VAL A 114 -9.45 2.30 6.18
N LEU A 115 -10.16 2.44 5.06
CA LEU A 115 -10.23 3.69 4.30
C LEU A 115 -10.93 4.81 5.09
N VAL A 116 -11.97 4.50 5.86
CA VAL A 116 -12.61 5.48 6.77
C VAL A 116 -11.64 5.96 7.83
N LYS A 117 -10.88 5.04 8.46
CA LYS A 117 -9.84 5.42 9.43
C LYS A 117 -8.75 6.28 8.78
N LYS A 118 -8.30 5.91 7.58
CA LYS A 118 -7.31 6.66 6.79
C LYS A 118 -7.82 8.07 6.48
N PHE A 119 -9.07 8.21 6.05
CA PHE A 119 -9.71 9.50 5.82
C PHE A 119 -9.76 10.39 7.07
N ALA A 120 -10.05 9.81 8.24
CA ALA A 120 -10.10 10.56 9.48
C ALA A 120 -8.71 11.07 9.94
N ARG A 121 -7.66 10.26 9.72
CA ARG A 121 -6.32 10.51 10.27
C ARG A 121 -5.37 11.21 9.31
N ASP A 122 -5.51 10.98 8.01
CA ASP A 122 -4.58 11.47 7.00
C ASP A 122 -5.17 12.70 6.25
N PRO A 123 -4.60 13.91 6.46
CA PRO A 123 -5.04 15.12 5.77
C PRO A 123 -4.90 15.04 4.24
N ASN A 124 -3.83 14.42 3.73
CA ASN A 124 -3.55 14.33 2.30
C ASN A 124 -4.55 13.40 1.61
N PHE A 125 -4.83 12.25 2.23
CA PHE A 125 -5.86 11.32 1.74
C PHE A 125 -7.24 11.99 1.73
N ARG A 126 -7.59 12.69 2.81
CA ARG A 126 -8.88 13.39 2.94
C ARG A 126 -9.05 14.51 1.92
N ALA A 127 -8.02 15.34 1.73
CA ALA A 127 -8.03 16.43 0.76
C ALA A 127 -8.22 15.91 -0.68
N THR A 128 -7.59 14.78 -1.00
CA THR A 128 -7.65 14.20 -2.36
C THR A 128 -8.87 13.30 -2.59
N SER A 129 -9.52 12.83 -1.53
CA SER A 129 -10.76 12.02 -1.60
C SER A 129 -11.94 12.76 -2.22
N ILE A 130 -11.94 14.10 -2.26
CA ILE A 130 -12.94 14.90 -2.97
C ILE A 130 -12.99 14.62 -4.48
N ASN A 131 -11.95 13.98 -5.03
CA ASN A 131 -11.90 13.56 -6.42
C ASN A 131 -12.75 12.30 -6.69
N ILE A 132 -13.10 11.52 -5.67
CA ILE A 132 -13.85 10.26 -5.82
C ILE A 132 -15.21 10.47 -6.53
N PRO A 133 -16.08 11.42 -6.11
CA PRO A 133 -17.34 11.67 -6.82
C PRO A 133 -17.15 12.10 -8.28
N LYS A 134 -16.12 12.92 -8.56
CA LYS A 134 -15.79 13.37 -9.93
C LYS A 134 -15.41 12.20 -10.84
N ILE A 135 -14.86 11.13 -10.27
CA ILE A 135 -14.41 9.94 -10.99
C ILE A 135 -15.55 8.96 -11.22
N ILE A 136 -16.42 8.81 -10.23
CA ILE A 136 -17.67 8.04 -10.35
C ILE A 136 -18.52 8.58 -11.50
N ALA A 137 -18.57 9.91 -11.66
CA ALA A 137 -19.27 10.57 -12.76
C ALA A 137 -18.66 10.28 -14.15
N ARG A 138 -17.39 9.84 -14.24
CA ARG A 138 -16.71 9.54 -15.51
C ARG A 138 -16.74 8.04 -15.82
N LYS A 139 -17.56 7.62 -16.78
CA LYS A 139 -17.75 6.20 -17.19
C LYS A 139 -16.45 5.38 -17.35
N ARG A 140 -15.43 5.94 -18.01
CA ARG A 140 -14.16 5.24 -18.27
C ARG A 140 -13.36 4.99 -16.98
N SER A 141 -13.34 5.95 -16.07
CA SER A 141 -12.62 5.81 -14.79
C SER A 141 -13.38 4.93 -13.79
N MET A 142 -14.72 4.94 -13.86
CA MET A 142 -15.56 4.00 -13.13
C MET A 142 -15.29 2.55 -13.54
N GLN A 143 -15.16 2.27 -14.85
CA GLN A 143 -14.82 0.92 -15.33
C GLN A 143 -13.47 0.44 -14.78
N GLN A 144 -12.47 1.32 -14.68
CA GLN A 144 -11.17 0.99 -14.08
C GLN A 144 -11.27 0.65 -12.59
N LEU A 145 -12.09 1.38 -11.82
CA LEU A 145 -12.36 1.06 -10.41
C LEU A 145 -13.05 -0.30 -10.26
N ILE A 146 -14.07 -0.57 -11.08
CA ILE A 146 -14.79 -1.85 -11.07
C ILE A 146 -13.85 -3.00 -11.45
N GLN A 147 -12.95 -2.81 -12.42
CA GLN A 147 -11.97 -3.82 -12.80
C GLN A 147 -11.02 -4.16 -11.65
N ARG A 148 -10.58 -3.18 -10.85
CA ARG A 148 -9.75 -3.43 -9.65
C ARG A 148 -10.50 -4.25 -8.61
N ILE A 149 -11.76 -3.91 -8.34
CA ILE A 149 -12.60 -4.67 -7.40
C ILE A 149 -12.84 -6.10 -7.90
N LYS A 150 -13.03 -6.28 -9.21
CA LYS A 150 -13.27 -7.61 -9.82
C LYS A 150 -11.99 -8.41 -10.06
N ARG A 151 -10.81 -7.80 -9.92
CA ARG A 151 -9.51 -8.42 -10.16
C ARG A 151 -9.37 -9.68 -9.27
N ARG A 152 -8.93 -10.78 -9.90
CA ARG A 152 -8.68 -12.08 -9.26
C ARG A 152 -7.17 -12.38 -9.17
N SER A 153 -6.40 -11.90 -10.14
CA SER A 153 -4.94 -11.93 -10.19
C SER A 153 -4.41 -10.60 -10.73
N TYR A 154 -3.12 -10.33 -10.54
CA TYR A 154 -2.42 -9.28 -11.28
C TYR A 154 -2.41 -9.55 -12.78
#